data_AF-A0A925Y955-F1
#
_entry.id   AF-A0A925Y955-F1
#
_cell.length_a   1.000
_cell.length_b   1.000
_cell.length_c   1.000
_cell.angle_alpha   90.00
_cell.angle_beta   90.00
_cell.angle_gamma   90.00
#
_symmetry.space_group_name_H-M   'P 1'
#
loop_
_entity.id
_entity.type
_entity.pdbx_description
1 polymer ?
#
loop_
_entity_poly.entity_id
_entity_poly.type
_entity_poly.pdbx_seq_one_letter_code
_entity_poly.pdbx_strand_id
1 'polypeptide(L)' 'MTPVDKDAEVRDRAYFLWEEAGRPAGREHEFWAQASREIEGDDASENGGTDASQNGRSR' A
#
# COMPACT_ATOMS: atom_id res chain seq x y z
N MET A 1 8.21 -14.32 -2.88
CA MET A 1 7.06 -13.40 -2.91
C MET A 1 6.09 -13.88 -1.85
N THR A 2 6.21 -13.32 -0.66
CA THR A 2 5.46 -13.75 0.52
C THR A 2 4.24 -12.83 0.68
N PRO A 3 3.12 -13.29 1.24
CA PRO A 3 1.89 -12.49 1.36
C PRO A 3 2.08 -11.12 2.02
N VAL A 4 3.12 -10.98 2.86
CA VAL A 4 3.51 -9.72 3.53
C VAL A 4 3.80 -8.54 2.59
N ASP A 5 4.19 -8.78 1.33
CA ASP A 5 4.47 -7.70 0.37
C ASP A 5 3.18 -7.01 -0.08
N LYS A 6 2.08 -7.77 -0.26
CA LYS A 6 0.76 -7.23 -0.64
C LYS A 6 0.14 -6.39 0.45
N ASP A 7 0.20 -6.85 1.70
CA ASP A 7 -0.33 -6.11 2.84
C ASP A 7 0.35 -4.73 2.99
N ALA A 8 1.65 -4.65 2.67
CA ALA A 8 2.40 -3.40 2.69
C ALA A 8 1.94 -2.44 1.59
N GLU A 9 1.79 -2.91 0.35
CA GLU A 9 1.31 -2.06 -0.74
C GLU A 9 -0.14 -1.61 -0.53
N VAL A 10 -1.01 -2.49 -0.03
CA VAL A 10 -2.41 -2.16 0.26
C VAL A 10 -2.48 -1.07 1.33
N ARG A 11 -1.65 -1.19 2.37
CA ARG A 11 -1.56 -0.18 3.41
C ARG A 11 -1.08 1.16 2.87
N ASP A 12 0.00 1.19 2.11
CA ASP A 12 0.57 2.43 1.56
C ASP A 12 -0.43 3.11 0.60
N ARG A 13 -1.11 2.32 -0.24
CA ARG A 13 -2.13 2.80 -1.17
C ARG A 13 -3.37 3.33 -0.46
N ALA A 14 -3.89 2.61 0.54
CA ALA A 14 -5.02 3.03 1.35
C ALA A 14 -4.71 4.32 2.11
N TYR A 15 -3.49 4.44 2.64
CA TYR A 15 -3.05 5.62 3.38
C TYR A 15 -2.92 6.84 2.47
N PHE A 16 -2.35 6.67 1.27
CA PHE A 16 -2.26 7.73 0.26
C PHE A 16 -3.65 8.26 -0.12
N LEU A 17 -4.60 7.37 -0.45
CA LEU A 17 -5.98 7.72 -0.79
C LEU A 17 -6.69 8.43 0.37
N TRP A 18 -6.46 7.99 1.60
CA TRP A 18 -7.03 8.58 2.80
C TRP A 18 -6.47 9.97 3.10
N GLU A 19 -5.17 10.20 2.89
CA GLU A 19 -4.56 11.52 3.04
C GLU A 19 -5.02 12.50 1.95
N GLU A 20 -5.10 12.06 0.68
CA GLU A 20 -5.65 12.88 -0.41
C GLU A 20 -7.11 13.29 -0.15
N ALA A 21 -7.91 12.39 0.43
CA ALA A 21 -9.30 12.64 0.78
C ALA A 21 -9.49 13.55 2.01
N GLY A 22 -8.41 14.01 2.66
CA GLY A 22 -8.47 14.90 3.83
C GLY A 22 -8.72 14.17 5.15
N ARG A 23 -8.40 12.88 5.22
CA ARG A 23 -8.40 12.05 6.43
C ARG A 23 -9.74 12.02 7.18
N PRO A 24 -10.86 11.69 6.49
CA PRO A 24 -12.15 11.54 7.16
C PRO A 24 -12.09 10.35 8.15
N ALA A 25 -12.38 10.63 9.43
CA ALA A 25 -12.44 9.62 10.47
C ALA A 25 -13.62 8.66 10.22
N GLY A 26 -13.38 7.34 10.31
CA GLY A 26 -14.39 6.31 10.14
C GLY A 26 -14.62 5.87 8.69
N ARG A 27 -13.85 6.41 7.73
CA ARG A 27 -13.83 5.93 6.34
C ARG A 27 -12.53 5.22 5.98
N GLU A 28 -11.58 5.07 6.90
CA GLU A 28 -10.32 4.37 6.63
C GLU A 28 -10.57 2.97 6.04
N HIS A 29 -11.56 2.26 6.57
CA HIS A 29 -11.91 0.90 6.12
C HIS A 29 -12.34 0.83 4.65
N GLU A 30 -13.05 1.86 4.15
CA GLU A 30 -13.49 1.94 2.76
C GLU A 30 -12.28 2.11 1.83
N PHE A 31 -11.33 2.98 2.21
CA PHE A 31 -10.09 3.19 1.47
C PHE A 31 -9.19 1.95 1.49
N TRP A 32 -9.14 1.24 2.62
CA TRP A 32 -8.43 -0.05 2.73
C TRP A 32 -9.04 -1.13 1.83
N ALA A 33 -10.37 -1.28 1.83
CA ALA A 33 -11.05 -2.24 0.96
C ALA A 33 -10.88 -1.90 -0.53
N GLN A 34 -10.91 -0.61 -0.87
CA GLN A 34 -10.65 -0.14 -2.23
C GLN A 34 -9.20 -0.43 -2.67
N ALA A 35 -8.22 -0.10 -1.83
CA ALA A 35 -6.81 -0.38 -2.10
C ALA A 35 -6.53 -1.88 -2.22
N SER A 36 -7.09 -2.70 -1.32
CA SER A 36 -6.97 -4.16 -1.38
C SER A 36 -7.47 -4.69 -2.71
N ARG A 37 -8.63 -4.24 -3.14
CA ARG A 37 -9.25 -4.69 -4.39
C ARG A 37 -8.51 -4.19 -5.64
N GLU A 38 -7.92 -2.99 -5.60
CA GLU A 38 -7.03 -2.51 -6.66
C GLU A 38 -5.79 -3.41 -6.76
N ILE A 39 -5.10 -3.66 -5.65
CA ILE A 39 -3.84 -4.43 -5.65
C ILE A 39 -4.08 -5.92 -5.92
N GLU A 40 -5.08 -6.54 -5.30
CA GLU A 40 -5.46 -7.94 -5.57
C GLU A 40 -5.92 -8.15 -7.02
N GLY A 41 -6.49 -7.11 -7.65
CA GLY A 41 -6.91 -7.12 -9.05
C GLY A 41 -5.78 -6.83 -10.05
N ASP A 42 -4.78 -6.03 -9.64
CA ASP A 42 -3.64 -5.58 -10.46
C ASP A 42 -2.42 -6.54 -10.36
N ASP A 43 -2.31 -7.35 -9.29
CA ASP A 43 -1.24 -8.34 -9.06
C ASP A 43 -1.14 -9.43 -10.16
N ALA A 44 -2.10 -9.50 -11.08
CA ALA A 44 -2.00 -10.33 -12.28
C ALA A 44 -1.06 -9.73 -13.36
N SER A 45 -0.69 -8.45 -13.27
CA SER A 45 0.08 -7.76 -14.30
C SER A 45 0.97 -6.63 -13.76
N GLU A 46 2.12 -7.00 -13.18
CA GLU A 46 3.38 -6.22 -13.20
C GLU A 46 3.49 -4.87 -12.43
N ASN A 47 4.56 -4.74 -11.62
CA ASN A 47 5.14 -3.56 -10.94
C ASN A 47 4.45 -3.08 -9.65
N GLY A 48 5.13 -2.70 -8.56
CA GLY A 48 6.52 -2.28 -8.38
C GLY A 48 6.59 -0.88 -7.72
N GLY A 49 7.01 -0.82 -6.46
CA GLY A 49 7.41 0.41 -5.75
C GLY A 49 6.71 0.54 -4.39
N THR A 50 7.40 0.32 -3.27
CA THR A 50 8.23 1.37 -2.68
C THR A 50 9.58 0.87 -2.15
N ASP A 51 10.63 1.38 -2.78
CA ASP A 51 11.96 1.56 -2.19
C ASP A 51 11.86 2.47 -0.96
N ALA A 52 11.90 1.90 0.25
CA ALA A 52 12.17 2.67 1.46
C ALA A 52 12.60 1.76 2.63
N SER A 53 13.82 1.21 2.58
CA SER A 53 14.54 0.86 3.82
C SER A 53 16.05 0.96 3.66
N GLN A 54 16.51 2.20 3.54
CA GLN A 54 17.60 2.79 4.32
C GLN A 54 18.69 1.84 4.85
N ASN A 55 19.82 1.88 4.15
CA ASN A 55 21.15 2.19 4.70
C ASN A 55 21.73 1.27 5.81
N GLY A 56 22.25 0.12 5.38
CA GLY A 56 23.16 -0.73 6.15
C GLY A 56 24.63 -0.49 5.79
N ARG A 57 25.24 0.53 6.39
CA ARG A 57 26.57 0.48 7.05
C ARG A 57 27.53 -0.62 6.55
N SER A 58 28.45 -0.26 5.64
CA SER A 58 29.64 -1.09 5.41
C SER A 58 30.91 -0.24 5.53
N ARG A 59 31.90 -0.84 6.19
CA ARG A 59 33.08 -0.25 6.86
C ARG A 59 34.05 0.50 5.95
#